data_AF-A0A522E697-F1
#
_entry.id   AF-A0A522E697-F1
#
_cell.length_a   1.000
_cell.length_b   1.000
_cell.length_c   1.000
_cell.angle_alpha   90.00
_cell.angle_beta   90.00
_cell.angle_gamma   90.00
#
_symmetry.space_group_name_H-M   'P 1'
#
loop_
_entity.id
_entity.type
_entity.pdbx_description
1 polymer ?
#
loop_
_entity_poly.entity_id
_entity_poly.type
_entity_poly.pdbx_seq_one_letter_code
_entity_poly.pdbx_strand_id
1 'polypeptide(L)'
;LFRSDGLAKEAGVTSGAFYGHFSSKAEAFKAAIIAGMEDLKSGISLFQQQHGENWWEEFAKYYMGPKRTCDLGDSCILQSVTPEVCRSEEAIRAAFESELLKIVKLAADGTPKTTHQAAIDNAWANFAMLIGGVTLARAVTDEKIANEIATAVQQAVIARQKST
;
A
#
# COMPACT_ATOMS: atom_id res chain seq x y z
N LEU A 1 -22.46 1.91 -1.16
CA LEU A 1 -23.41 2.59 -0.23
C LEU A 1 -23.19 2.04 1.19
N PHE A 2 -22.18 2.56 1.89
CA PHE A 2 -21.88 2.16 3.28
C PHE A 2 -22.89 2.83 4.23
N ARG A 3 -23.85 2.07 4.77
CA ARG A 3 -24.75 2.58 5.83
C ARG A 3 -23.92 2.88 7.10
N SER A 4 -24.32 3.93 7.82
CA SER A 4 -23.64 4.47 9.04
C SER A 4 -23.34 3.42 10.09
N ASP A 5 -24.16 2.38 10.11
CA ASP A 5 -24.19 1.42 11.20
C ASP A 5 -23.16 0.30 10.96
N GLY A 6 -22.56 0.21 9.76
CA GLY A 6 -21.54 -0.79 9.43
C GLY A 6 -20.18 -0.47 10.04
N LEU A 7 -19.72 0.79 9.97
CA LEU A 7 -18.40 1.19 10.47
C LEU A 7 -18.31 1.12 12.00
N ALA A 8 -19.31 1.66 12.69
CA ALA A 8 -19.35 1.61 14.15
C ALA A 8 -19.46 0.15 14.65
N LYS A 9 -20.30 -0.65 14.01
CA LYS A 9 -20.45 -2.08 14.34
C LYS A 9 -19.17 -2.88 14.12
N GLU A 10 -18.47 -2.65 13.00
CA GLU A 10 -17.19 -3.31 12.71
C GLU A 10 -16.09 -2.88 13.70
N ALA A 11 -16.09 -1.61 14.09
CA ALA A 11 -15.20 -1.09 15.13
C ALA A 11 -15.61 -1.47 16.57
N GLY A 12 -16.70 -2.25 16.75
CA GLY A 12 -17.19 -2.67 18.07
C GLY A 12 -17.75 -1.53 18.93
N VAL A 13 -18.09 -0.38 18.34
CA VAL A 13 -18.57 0.82 19.04
C VAL A 13 -20.00 1.19 18.64
N THR A 14 -20.66 2.00 19.46
CA THR A 14 -21.95 2.58 19.08
C THR A 14 -21.76 3.70 18.05
N SER A 15 -22.76 3.94 17.20
CA SER A 15 -22.71 5.06 16.23
C SER A 15 -22.46 6.40 16.92
N GLY A 16 -23.00 6.60 18.13
CA GLY A 16 -22.78 7.81 18.94
C GLY A 16 -21.32 7.98 19.39
N ALA A 17 -20.65 6.91 19.79
CA ALA A 17 -19.23 6.95 20.16
C ALA A 17 -18.34 7.20 18.93
N PHE A 18 -18.66 6.61 17.77
CA PHE A 18 -17.95 6.85 16.51
C PHE A 18 -18.01 8.32 16.07
N TYR A 19 -19.21 8.92 16.07
CA TYR A 19 -19.39 10.32 15.71
C TYR A 19 -18.93 11.31 16.80
N GLY A 20 -18.56 10.82 17.99
CA GLY A 20 -17.84 11.61 18.99
C GLY A 20 -16.37 11.83 18.64
N HIS A 21 -15.77 10.97 17.81
CA HIS A 21 -14.38 11.08 17.35
C HIS A 21 -14.26 11.66 15.93
N PHE A 22 -15.21 11.34 15.05
CA PHE A 22 -15.22 11.82 13.67
C PHE A 22 -16.48 12.60 13.36
N SER A 23 -16.32 13.82 12.83
CA SER A 23 -17.46 14.67 12.43
C SER A 23 -18.22 14.11 11.23
N SER A 24 -17.61 13.22 10.44
CA SER A 24 -18.25 12.56 9.30
C SER A 24 -17.57 11.24 8.92
N LYS A 25 -18.21 10.44 8.05
CA LYS A 25 -17.58 9.25 7.45
C LYS A 25 -16.39 9.59 6.57
N ALA A 26 -16.44 10.73 5.88
CA ALA A 26 -15.34 11.18 5.04
C ALA A 26 -14.10 11.48 5.89
N GLU A 27 -14.29 12.12 7.04
CA GLU A 27 -13.21 12.37 8.01
C GLU A 27 -12.65 11.07 8.60
N ALA A 28 -13.52 10.12 8.96
CA ALA A 28 -13.06 8.80 9.41
C ALA A 28 -12.27 8.05 8.33
N PHE A 29 -12.72 8.10 7.08
CA PHE A 29 -12.04 7.48 5.95
C PHE A 29 -10.68 8.14 5.67
N LYS A 30 -10.63 9.47 5.69
CA LYS A 30 -9.38 10.24 5.59
C LYS A 30 -8.39 9.88 6.70
N ALA A 31 -8.86 9.76 7.94
CA ALA A 31 -8.03 9.35 9.07
C ALA A 31 -7.48 7.92 8.88
N ALA A 32 -8.31 6.99 8.41
CA ALA A 32 -7.87 5.63 8.10
C ALA A 32 -6.82 5.57 6.99
N ILE A 33 -6.96 6.40 5.94
CA ILE A 33 -5.95 6.55 4.90
C ILE A 33 -4.63 7.03 5.51
N ILE A 34 -4.66 8.10 6.31
CA ILE A 34 -3.43 8.66 6.91
C ILE A 34 -2.74 7.62 7.80
N ALA A 35 -3.48 6.95 8.68
CA ALA A 35 -2.94 5.89 9.54
C ALA A 35 -2.33 4.74 8.72
N GLY A 36 -3.03 4.24 7.70
CA GLY A 36 -2.49 3.18 6.85
C GLY A 36 -1.26 3.59 6.04
N MET A 37 -1.16 4.88 5.66
CA MET A 37 0.03 5.42 4.99
C MET A 37 1.23 5.53 5.96
N GLU A 38 0.98 5.85 7.23
CA GLU A 38 1.98 5.85 8.29
C GLU A 38 2.50 4.43 8.59
N ASP A 39 1.62 3.43 8.63
CA ASP A 39 1.99 2.02 8.76
C ASP A 39 2.87 1.57 7.59
N LEU A 40 2.50 1.94 6.36
CA LEU A 40 3.31 1.64 5.18
C LEU A 40 4.70 2.28 5.25
N LYS A 41 4.79 3.56 5.62
CA LYS A 41 6.09 4.24 5.80
C LYS A 41 6.95 3.54 6.84
N SER A 42 6.36 3.20 7.99
CA SER A 42 7.04 2.50 9.07
C SER A 42 7.56 1.14 8.61
N GLY A 43 6.74 0.40 7.84
CA GLY A 43 7.14 -0.85 7.20
C GLY A 43 8.31 -0.66 6.23
N ILE A 44 8.26 0.34 5.35
CA ILE A 44 9.37 0.63 4.41
C ILE A 44 10.66 0.95 5.17
N SER A 45 10.60 1.84 6.18
CA SER A 45 11.78 2.17 7.00
C SER A 45 12.36 0.95 7.69
N LEU A 46 11.51 0.05 8.20
CA LEU A 46 11.95 -1.19 8.82
C LEU A 46 12.69 -2.10 7.82
N PHE A 47 12.12 -2.31 6.63
CA PHE A 47 12.76 -3.13 5.60
C PHE A 47 14.09 -2.51 5.12
N GLN A 48 14.14 -1.19 4.94
CA GLN A 48 15.37 -0.48 4.60
C GLN A 48 16.44 -0.67 5.69
N GLN A 49 16.08 -0.56 6.97
CA GLN A 49 17.00 -0.76 8.09
C GLN A 49 17.50 -2.21 8.17
N GLN A 50 16.62 -3.20 7.99
CA GLN A 50 16.94 -4.61 8.15
C GLN A 50 17.72 -5.20 6.98
N HIS A 51 17.44 -4.73 5.76
CA HIS A 51 17.93 -5.36 4.54
C HIS A 51 18.86 -4.48 3.70
N GLY A 52 19.05 -3.21 4.08
CA GLY A 52 19.94 -2.28 3.40
C GLY A 52 19.62 -2.21 1.91
N GLU A 53 20.62 -2.40 1.06
CA GLU A 53 20.47 -2.32 -0.41
C GLU A 53 19.52 -3.37 -1.00
N ASN A 54 19.28 -4.49 -0.30
CA ASN A 54 18.40 -5.56 -0.77
C ASN A 54 16.94 -5.36 -0.35
N TRP A 55 16.60 -4.23 0.28
CA TRP A 55 15.27 -4.05 0.86
C TRP A 55 14.13 -4.17 -0.15
N TRP A 56 14.30 -3.71 -1.39
CA TRP A 56 13.28 -3.87 -2.43
C TRP A 56 13.02 -5.33 -2.80
N GLU A 57 14.06 -6.17 -2.79
CA GLU A 57 13.92 -7.60 -3.06
C GLU A 57 13.13 -8.28 -1.94
N GLU A 58 13.48 -8.00 -0.68
CA GLU A 58 12.77 -8.56 0.48
C GLU A 58 11.35 -8.02 0.61
N PHE A 59 11.14 -6.74 0.29
CA PHE A 59 9.83 -6.12 0.25
C PHE A 59 8.95 -6.72 -0.85
N ALA A 60 9.51 -7.02 -2.02
CA ALA A 60 8.78 -7.72 -3.09
C ALA A 60 8.38 -9.14 -2.69
N LYS A 61 9.27 -9.90 -2.04
CA LYS A 61 8.97 -11.22 -1.47
C LYS A 61 7.85 -11.14 -0.45
N TYR A 62 7.90 -10.16 0.45
CA TYR A 62 6.86 -9.94 1.46
C TYR A 62 5.50 -9.62 0.82
N TYR A 63 5.48 -8.78 -0.22
CA TYR A 63 4.24 -8.41 -0.91
C TYR A 63 3.64 -9.56 -1.71
N MET A 64 4.46 -10.31 -2.45
CA MET A 64 4.02 -11.42 -3.30
C MET A 64 3.79 -12.73 -2.53
N GLY A 65 4.29 -12.83 -1.29
CA GLY A 65 4.02 -13.92 -0.36
C GLY A 65 3.00 -13.51 0.71
N PRO A 66 3.42 -13.20 1.95
CA PRO A 66 2.52 -12.93 3.06
C PRO A 66 1.40 -11.93 2.79
N LYS A 67 1.66 -10.76 2.20
CA LYS A 67 0.60 -9.76 1.95
C LYS A 67 -0.38 -10.18 0.86
N ARG A 68 0.05 -11.01 -0.09
CA ARG A 68 -0.85 -11.53 -1.13
C ARG A 68 -1.96 -12.40 -0.53
N THR A 69 -1.65 -13.17 0.51
CA THR A 69 -2.55 -14.15 1.11
C THR A 69 -3.15 -13.71 2.45
N CYS A 70 -2.78 -12.54 2.97
CA CYS A 70 -3.35 -12.01 4.21
C CYS A 70 -4.82 -11.63 4.07
N ASP A 71 -5.49 -11.49 5.21
CA ASP A 71 -6.87 -11.01 5.25
C ASP A 71 -6.98 -9.59 4.68
N LEU A 72 -8.17 -9.24 4.18
CA LEU A 72 -8.40 -7.92 3.56
C LEU A 72 -8.15 -6.77 4.55
N GLY A 73 -8.43 -6.97 5.84
CA GLY A 73 -8.14 -5.99 6.89
C GLY A 73 -6.65 -5.73 7.10
N ASP A 74 -5.79 -6.70 6.78
CA ASP A 74 -4.34 -6.61 6.93
C ASP A 74 -3.64 -6.19 5.64
N SER A 75 -4.39 -5.95 4.57
CA SER A 75 -3.84 -5.58 3.27
C SER A 75 -3.22 -4.18 3.30
N CYS A 76 -2.24 -3.92 2.43
CA CYS A 76 -1.64 -2.58 2.36
C CYS A 76 -2.70 -1.55 1.99
N ILE A 77 -2.66 -0.37 2.63
CA ILE A 77 -3.58 0.74 2.35
C ILE A 77 -3.66 1.06 0.85
N LEU A 78 -2.52 1.07 0.14
CA LEU A 78 -2.47 1.38 -1.29
C LEU A 78 -3.20 0.33 -2.15
N GLN A 79 -3.35 -0.89 -1.66
CA GLN A 79 -4.09 -1.95 -2.34
C GLN A 79 -5.59 -1.86 -2.03
N SER A 80 -5.92 -1.59 -0.76
CA SER A 80 -7.28 -1.74 -0.25
C SER A 80 -8.18 -0.53 -0.49
N VAL A 81 -7.64 0.69 -0.57
CA VAL A 81 -8.47 1.92 -0.61
C VAL A 81 -8.29 2.77 -1.87
N THR A 82 -7.35 2.46 -2.75
CA THR A 82 -7.09 3.28 -3.95
C THR A 82 -8.33 3.44 -4.85
N PRO A 83 -9.13 2.40 -5.15
CA PRO A 83 -10.37 2.56 -5.91
C PRO A 83 -11.41 3.46 -5.23
N GLU A 84 -11.47 3.46 -3.91
CA GLU A 84 -12.36 4.30 -3.10
C GLU A 84 -11.87 5.75 -3.09
N VAL A 85 -10.55 5.97 -2.96
CA VAL A 85 -9.92 7.29 -3.06
C VAL A 85 -10.20 7.92 -4.43
N CYS A 86 -10.11 7.16 -5.53
CA CYS A 86 -10.42 7.66 -6.87
C CYS A 86 -11.85 8.20 -7.01
N ARG A 87 -12.80 7.68 -6.22
CA ARG A 87 -14.21 8.10 -6.23
C ARG A 87 -14.56 9.11 -5.13
N SER A 88 -13.58 9.47 -4.30
CA SER A 88 -13.75 10.40 -3.18
C SER A 88 -13.64 11.85 -3.63
N GLU A 89 -14.05 12.76 -2.75
CA GLU A 89 -13.89 14.20 -2.96
C GLU A 89 -12.42 14.63 -3.02
N GLU A 90 -12.19 15.81 -3.60
CA GLU A 90 -10.84 16.32 -3.88
C GLU A 90 -9.97 16.46 -2.64
N ALA A 91 -10.57 16.81 -1.49
CA ALA A 91 -9.85 16.90 -0.22
C ALA A 91 -9.23 15.56 0.22
N ILE A 92 -9.93 14.44 0.01
CA ILE A 92 -9.41 13.09 0.32
C ILE A 92 -8.33 12.69 -0.69
N ARG A 93 -8.55 12.96 -1.98
CA ARG A 93 -7.57 12.67 -3.04
C ARG A 93 -6.26 13.42 -2.81
N ALA A 94 -6.33 14.70 -2.45
CA ALA A 94 -5.16 15.52 -2.14
C ALA A 94 -4.40 15.03 -0.89
N ALA A 95 -5.12 14.60 0.15
CA ALA A 95 -4.50 14.01 1.34
C ALA A 95 -3.75 12.72 1.00
N PHE A 96 -4.38 11.83 0.24
CA PHE A 96 -3.75 10.59 -0.24
C PHE A 96 -2.49 10.87 -1.08
N GLU A 97 -2.58 11.81 -2.02
CA GLU A 97 -1.45 12.20 -2.88
C GLU A 97 -0.27 12.72 -2.04
N SER A 98 -0.53 13.61 -1.08
CA SER A 98 0.51 14.15 -0.19
C SER A 98 1.24 13.06 0.58
N GLU A 99 0.50 12.06 1.11
CA GLU A 99 1.10 10.95 1.83
C GLU A 99 1.87 10.00 0.89
N LEU A 100 1.36 9.76 -0.31
CA LEU A 100 1.99 8.89 -1.31
C LEU A 100 3.33 9.47 -1.77
N LEU A 101 3.43 10.78 -1.97
CA LEU A 101 4.68 11.46 -2.30
C LEU A 101 5.74 11.27 -1.21
N LYS A 102 5.35 11.29 0.07
CA LYS A 102 6.27 11.03 1.19
C LYS A 102 6.77 9.58 1.18
N ILE A 103 5.90 8.62 0.89
CA ILE A 103 6.24 7.20 0.75
C ILE A 103 7.25 6.98 -0.39
N VAL A 104 7.00 7.58 -1.56
CA VAL A 104 7.88 7.44 -2.72
C VAL A 104 9.24 8.08 -2.47
N LYS A 105 9.27 9.25 -1.84
CA LYS A 105 10.53 9.88 -1.42
C LYS A 105 11.31 8.98 -0.46
N LEU A 106 10.67 8.46 0.58
CA LEU A 106 11.29 7.54 1.53
C LEU A 106 11.86 6.30 0.83
N ALA A 107 11.10 5.72 -0.09
CA ALA A 107 11.53 4.57 -0.87
C ALA A 107 12.77 4.89 -1.72
N ALA A 108 12.78 6.04 -2.40
CA ALA A 108 13.93 6.48 -3.21
C ALA A 108 15.18 6.79 -2.37
N ASP A 109 15.01 7.36 -1.19
CA ASP A 109 16.12 7.65 -0.27
C ASP A 109 16.79 6.37 0.24
N GLY A 110 16.08 5.23 0.25
CA GLY A 110 16.63 3.91 0.56
C GLY A 110 17.39 3.22 -0.58
N THR A 111 17.62 3.90 -1.71
CA THR A 111 18.36 3.37 -2.87
C THR A 111 19.56 4.25 -3.25
N PRO A 112 20.64 4.28 -2.42
CA PRO A 112 21.69 5.28 -2.52
C PRO A 112 22.62 5.15 -3.74
N LYS A 113 22.59 4.00 -4.44
CA LYS A 113 23.45 3.74 -5.62
C LYS A 113 22.87 4.30 -6.93
N THR A 114 21.67 4.86 -6.89
CA THR A 114 20.93 5.31 -8.07
C THR A 114 20.81 6.84 -8.06
N THR A 115 20.72 7.47 -9.24
CA THR A 115 20.40 8.91 -9.29
C THR A 115 19.01 9.15 -8.68
N HIS A 116 18.81 10.31 -8.05
CA HIS A 116 17.56 10.59 -7.34
C HIS A 116 16.32 10.42 -8.24
N GLN A 117 16.37 10.91 -9.48
CA GLN A 117 15.23 10.78 -10.40
C GLN A 117 14.96 9.31 -10.76
N ALA A 118 15.99 8.52 -11.07
CA ALA A 118 15.80 7.11 -11.39
C ALA A 118 15.31 6.30 -10.18
N ALA A 119 15.71 6.67 -8.96
CA ALA A 119 15.21 6.08 -7.72
C ALA A 119 13.69 6.34 -7.53
N ILE A 120 13.24 7.57 -7.81
CA ILE A 120 11.83 7.95 -7.78
C ILE A 120 11.03 7.19 -8.85
N ASP A 121 11.52 7.14 -10.09
CA ASP A 121 10.86 6.41 -11.18
C ASP A 121 10.76 4.90 -10.88
N ASN A 122 11.81 4.34 -10.28
CA ASN A 122 11.81 2.95 -9.80
C ASN A 122 10.82 2.72 -8.67
N ALA A 123 10.72 3.62 -7.70
CA ALA A 123 9.74 3.50 -6.62
C ALA A 123 8.30 3.51 -7.15
N TRP A 124 7.97 4.41 -8.09
CA TRP A 124 6.65 4.44 -8.73
C TRP A 124 6.33 3.12 -9.44
N ALA A 125 7.25 2.64 -10.28
CA ALA A 125 7.08 1.39 -11.00
C ALA A 125 6.93 0.19 -10.05
N ASN A 126 7.76 0.13 -9.00
CA ASN A 126 7.72 -0.95 -8.01
C ASN A 126 6.39 -0.96 -7.25
N PHE A 127 5.93 0.18 -6.74
CA PHE A 127 4.63 0.22 -6.06
C PHE A 127 3.49 -0.17 -6.99
N ALA A 128 3.46 0.35 -8.23
CA ALA A 128 2.44 -0.02 -9.21
C ALA A 128 2.42 -1.54 -9.48
N MET A 129 3.60 -2.15 -9.67
CA MET A 129 3.72 -3.59 -9.89
C MET A 129 3.31 -4.41 -8.67
N LEU A 130 3.74 -4.03 -7.46
CA LEU A 130 3.40 -4.77 -6.24
C LEU A 130 1.92 -4.67 -5.90
N ILE A 131 1.34 -3.48 -6.02
CA ILE A 131 -0.09 -3.26 -5.76
C ILE A 131 -0.93 -4.00 -6.80
N GLY A 132 -0.66 -3.79 -8.09
CA GLY A 132 -1.37 -4.45 -9.17
C GLY A 132 -1.18 -5.97 -9.16
N GLY A 133 0.03 -6.43 -8.85
CA GLY A 133 0.39 -7.84 -8.73
C GLY A 133 -0.41 -8.56 -7.66
N VAL A 134 -0.50 -8.00 -6.45
CA VAL A 134 -1.34 -8.57 -5.39
C VAL A 134 -2.80 -8.60 -5.80
N THR A 135 -3.30 -7.50 -6.37
CA THR A 135 -4.70 -7.41 -6.81
C THR A 135 -5.05 -8.48 -7.84
N LEU A 136 -4.22 -8.65 -8.88
CA LEU A 136 -4.42 -9.68 -9.90
C LEU A 136 -4.31 -11.10 -9.32
N ALA A 137 -3.29 -11.35 -8.48
CA ALA A 137 -3.06 -12.67 -7.91
C ALA A 137 -4.18 -13.09 -6.92
N ARG A 138 -4.87 -12.15 -6.29
CA ARG A 138 -6.04 -12.44 -5.44
C ARG A 138 -7.34 -12.60 -6.24
N ALA A 139 -7.41 -12.03 -7.44
CA ALA A 139 -8.61 -12.08 -8.27
C ALA A 139 -8.79 -13.41 -9.01
N VAL A 140 -7.71 -14.16 -9.23
CA VAL A 140 -7.74 -15.47 -9.87
C VAL A 140 -8.10 -16.57 -8.86
N THR A 141 -8.79 -17.61 -9.32
CA THR A 141 -9.20 -18.75 -8.49
C THR A 141 -8.19 -19.90 -8.51
N ASP A 142 -7.35 -19.98 -9.53
CA ASP A 142 -6.29 -20.98 -9.63
C ASP A 142 -5.03 -20.50 -8.90
N GLU A 143 -4.63 -21.24 -7.87
CA GLU A 143 -3.44 -20.96 -7.07
C GLU A 143 -2.16 -20.98 -7.91
N LYS A 144 -2.08 -21.82 -8.96
CA LYS A 144 -0.93 -21.86 -9.86
C LYS A 144 -0.79 -20.54 -10.61
N ILE A 145 -1.88 -20.02 -11.16
CA ILE A 145 -1.89 -18.72 -11.83
C ILE A 145 -1.54 -17.59 -10.85
N ALA A 146 -2.07 -17.65 -9.63
CA ALA A 146 -1.73 -16.67 -8.59
C ALA A 146 -0.23 -16.67 -8.27
N ASN A 147 0.41 -17.84 -8.23
CA ASN A 147 1.84 -18.01 -7.99
C ASN A 147 2.69 -17.60 -9.21
N GLU A 148 2.21 -17.80 -10.43
CA GLU A 148 2.85 -17.31 -11.66
C GLU A 148 2.90 -15.77 -11.67
N ILE A 149 1.77 -15.12 -11.36
CA ILE A 149 1.70 -13.64 -11.24
C ILE A 149 2.67 -13.15 -10.16
N ALA A 150 2.62 -13.77 -8.98
CA ALA A 150 3.48 -13.42 -7.85
C ALA A 150 4.97 -13.51 -8.22
N THR A 151 5.36 -14.60 -8.88
CA THR A 151 6.73 -14.83 -9.35
C THR A 151 7.14 -13.78 -10.38
N ALA A 152 6.31 -13.52 -11.38
CA ALA A 152 6.60 -12.56 -12.45
C ALA A 152 6.83 -11.15 -11.89
N VAL A 153 5.96 -10.70 -10.99
CA VAL A 153 6.04 -9.37 -10.35
C VAL A 153 7.29 -9.28 -9.47
N GLN A 154 7.57 -10.30 -8.65
CA GLN A 154 8.77 -10.33 -7.82
C GLN A 154 10.05 -10.22 -8.68
N GLN A 155 10.14 -11.01 -9.75
CA GLN A 155 11.30 -10.98 -10.65
C GLN A 155 11.45 -9.62 -11.35
N ALA A 156 10.35 -8.99 -11.77
CA ALA A 156 10.38 -7.67 -12.38
C ALA A 156 10.90 -6.60 -11.40
N VAL A 157 10.44 -6.59 -10.15
CA VAL A 157 10.92 -5.65 -9.12
C VAL A 157 12.41 -5.85 -8.84
N ILE A 158 12.85 -7.11 -8.70
CA ILE A 158 14.27 -7.45 -8.47
C ILE A 158 15.14 -7.01 -9.65
N ALA A 159 14.71 -7.27 -10.88
CA ALA A 159 15.47 -6.90 -12.07
C ALA A 159 15.73 -5.38 -12.14
N ARG A 160 14.74 -4.56 -11.74
CA ARG A 160 14.88 -3.11 -11.69
C ARG A 160 15.92 -2.61 -10.68
N GLN A 161 16.28 -3.42 -9.69
CA GLN A 161 17.32 -3.05 -8.71
C GLN A 161 18.74 -3.22 -9.28
N LYS A 162 18.88 -4.04 -10.33
CA LYS A 162 20.18 -4.34 -10.97
C LYS A 162 20.49 -3.43 -12.16
N SER A 163 19.49 -2.72 -12.69
CA SER A 163 19.57 -1.97 -13.94
C SER A 163 19.97 -0.50 -13.79
N THR A 164 20.60 -0.09 -12.68
CA THR A 164 21.00 1.31 -12.47
C THR A 164 22.38 1.44 -11.86
#